data_AF-A0A951B119-F1
#
_entry.id   AF-A0A951B119-F1
#
_cell.length_a   1.000
_cell.length_b   1.000
_cell.length_c   1.000
_cell.angle_alpha   90.00
_cell.angle_beta   90.00
_cell.angle_gamma   90.00
#
_symmetry.space_group_name_H-M   'P 1'
#
loop_
_entity.id
_entity.type
_entity.pdbx_description
1 polymer ?
#
loop_
_entity_poly.entity_id
_entity_poly.type
_entity_poly.pdbx_seq_one_letter_code
_entity_poly.pdbx_strand_id
1 'polypeptide(L)'
;MLERLANLPVRIVAEAEAADLAVIAAPAQGAAPEGRVVDANGKEIANPGWTLGLPRLTPTQPEAIARAARVTVPTAAVTGAVLLLRPLQEAGILSPAGVIDITASGEAAADDTARAIARHCMLPVAPRLAHSDDASEEVTVRVEVAGGDGTAERARAVLAERYQHANHIRIGAPGRSEAGAAADPDRIGLAVDPGSSPQRLLLSASLGTDRTNTVIQVLTLMLGLETADEAPLIEQTDDQ
;
A
#
# COMPACT_ATOMS: atom_id res chain seq x y z
N MET A 1 -5.41 -28.26 -11.50
CA MET A 1 -5.23 -26.85 -11.09
C MET A 1 -3.85 -26.62 -10.49
N LEU A 2 -3.46 -27.38 -9.46
CA LEU A 2 -2.12 -27.31 -8.83
C LEU A 2 -0.95 -27.56 -9.81
N GLU A 3 -1.05 -28.53 -10.72
CA GLU A 3 -0.02 -28.76 -11.76
C GLU A 3 0.13 -27.60 -12.76
N ARG A 4 -0.94 -26.81 -13.00
CA ARG A 4 -0.87 -25.62 -13.87
C ARG A 4 -0.19 -24.44 -13.18
N LEU A 5 -0.28 -24.36 -11.84
CA LEU A 5 0.42 -23.37 -11.03
C LEU A 5 1.93 -23.67 -10.94
N ALA A 6 2.33 -24.94 -10.97
CA ALA A 6 3.73 -25.37 -10.91
C ALA A 6 4.56 -24.93 -12.14
N ASN A 7 3.91 -24.66 -13.28
CA ASN A 7 4.55 -24.23 -14.53
C ASN A 7 4.41 -22.72 -14.80
N LEU A 8 3.90 -21.94 -13.85
CA LEU A 8 3.91 -20.47 -13.99
C LEU A 8 5.37 -19.97 -13.95
N PRO A 9 5.73 -18.99 -14.78
CA PRO A 9 7.07 -18.37 -14.74
C PRO A 9 7.29 -17.50 -13.48
N VAL A 10 6.39 -17.59 -12.50
CA VAL A 10 6.38 -16.81 -11.27
C VAL A 10 6.13 -17.76 -10.09
N ARG A 11 7.00 -17.68 -9.09
CA ARG A 11 6.88 -18.41 -7.82
C ARG A 11 6.33 -17.49 -6.74
N ILE A 12 5.24 -17.89 -6.09
CA ILE A 12 4.64 -17.16 -4.95
C ILE A 12 5.12 -17.80 -3.65
N VAL A 13 5.60 -16.99 -2.72
CA VAL A 13 6.04 -17.40 -1.38
C VAL A 13 5.06 -16.84 -0.37
N ALA A 14 4.33 -17.72 0.32
CA ALA A 14 3.44 -17.39 1.42
C ALA A 14 3.63 -18.40 2.55
N GLU A 15 3.60 -17.94 3.80
CA GLU A 15 3.60 -18.81 4.98
C GLU A 15 2.24 -19.49 5.18
N ALA A 16 2.25 -20.66 5.82
CA ALA A 16 1.06 -21.50 5.97
C ALA A 16 -0.09 -20.84 6.75
N GLU A 17 0.22 -19.83 7.56
CA GLU A 17 -0.74 -19.05 8.35
C GLU A 17 -1.50 -18.01 7.50
N ALA A 18 -1.04 -17.73 6.28
CA ALA A 18 -1.75 -16.87 5.33
C ALA A 18 -2.86 -17.65 4.61
N ALA A 19 -3.92 -17.99 5.35
CA ALA A 19 -5.05 -18.78 4.86
C ALA A 19 -5.65 -18.20 3.56
N ASP A 20 -5.75 -16.88 3.47
CA ASP A 20 -6.30 -16.17 2.30
C ASP A 20 -5.44 -16.37 1.04
N LEU A 21 -4.13 -16.59 1.22
CA LEU A 21 -3.17 -16.77 0.13
C LEU A 21 -2.97 -18.24 -0.27
N ALA A 22 -3.59 -19.19 0.44
CA ALA A 22 -3.40 -20.62 0.21
C ALA A 22 -3.87 -21.07 -1.18
N VAL A 23 -4.86 -20.38 -1.77
CA VAL A 23 -5.40 -20.69 -3.10
C VAL A 23 -4.43 -20.31 -4.22
N ILE A 24 -3.60 -19.29 -4.00
CA ILE A 24 -2.67 -18.74 -4.99
C ILE A 24 -1.22 -19.20 -4.77
N ALA A 25 -0.86 -19.59 -3.54
CA ALA A 25 0.48 -20.08 -3.22
C ALA A 25 0.67 -21.52 -3.71
N ALA A 26 1.61 -21.75 -4.63
CA ALA A 26 2.08 -23.09 -4.95
C ALA A 26 3.07 -23.57 -3.85
N PRO A 27 3.07 -24.86 -3.46
CA PRO A 27 4.02 -25.38 -2.49
C PRO A 27 5.46 -25.15 -2.97
N ALA A 28 6.29 -24.57 -2.11
CA ALA A 28 7.70 -24.31 -2.39
C ALA A 28 8.49 -25.63 -2.43
N GLN A 29 8.46 -26.35 -3.54
CA GLN A 29 9.25 -27.57 -3.75
C GLN A 29 10.09 -27.42 -5.02
N GLY A 30 11.41 -27.39 -4.86
CA GLY A 30 12.39 -27.27 -5.94
C GLY A 30 13.15 -25.94 -5.98
N ALA A 31 14.37 -25.96 -6.53
CA ALA A 31 15.10 -24.74 -6.87
C ALA A 31 14.35 -24.04 -8.01
N ALA A 32 13.96 -22.78 -7.81
CA ALA A 32 13.30 -21.98 -8.85
C ALA A 32 14.27 -21.81 -10.03
N PRO A 33 13.98 -22.37 -11.22
CA PRO A 33 14.84 -22.15 -12.38
C PRO A 33 14.57 -20.73 -12.87
N GLU A 34 15.56 -19.83 -12.79
CA GLU A 34 15.56 -18.50 -13.44
C GLU A 34 14.25 -17.66 -13.31
N GLY A 35 13.44 -17.96 -12.29
CA GLY A 35 12.02 -17.58 -12.26
C GLY A 35 11.78 -16.33 -11.42
N ARG A 36 10.77 -15.54 -11.81
CA ARG A 36 10.37 -14.37 -11.05
C ARG A 36 9.75 -14.80 -9.71
N VAL A 37 9.91 -14.00 -8.67
CA VAL A 37 9.44 -14.33 -7.31
C VAL A 37 8.51 -13.25 -6.78
N VAL A 38 7.39 -13.67 -6.18
CA VAL A 38 6.49 -12.83 -5.40
C VAL A 38 6.55 -13.28 -3.94
N ASP A 39 7.10 -12.44 -3.07
CA ASP A 39 6.99 -12.58 -1.62
C ASP A 39 5.65 -11.98 -1.18
N ALA A 40 4.69 -12.84 -0.88
CA ALA A 40 3.37 -12.40 -0.42
C ALA A 40 3.31 -12.18 1.10
N ASN A 41 4.43 -12.41 1.82
CA ASN A 41 4.49 -12.22 3.27
C ASN A 41 4.83 -10.78 3.63
N GLY A 42 5.57 -10.07 2.77
CA GLY A 42 6.06 -8.71 3.03
C GLY A 42 7.41 -8.66 3.75
N LYS A 43 8.12 -9.79 3.87
CA LYS A 43 9.41 -9.86 4.60
C LYS A 43 10.51 -9.07 3.92
N GLU A 44 10.43 -8.98 2.60
CA GLU A 44 11.44 -8.36 1.74
C GLU A 44 11.19 -6.86 1.49
N ILE A 45 10.23 -6.26 2.22
CA ILE A 45 9.72 -4.90 1.97
C ILE A 45 10.78 -3.80 1.91
N ALA A 46 11.87 -3.94 2.66
CA ALA A 46 12.97 -2.98 2.72
C ALA A 46 14.22 -3.44 1.96
N ASN A 47 14.20 -4.61 1.33
CA ASN A 47 15.34 -5.15 0.61
C ASN A 47 15.53 -4.41 -0.74
N PRO A 48 16.68 -3.78 -1.02
CA PRO A 48 16.90 -3.03 -2.26
C PRO A 48 16.74 -3.85 -3.54
N GLY A 49 16.92 -5.17 -3.48
CA GLY A 49 16.75 -6.08 -4.63
C GLY A 49 15.30 -6.45 -4.95
N TRP A 50 14.33 -5.94 -4.18
CA TRP A 50 12.91 -6.24 -4.33
C TRP A 50 12.10 -4.99 -4.68
N THR A 51 11.18 -5.16 -5.63
CA THR A 51 10.22 -4.13 -6.01
C THR A 51 9.01 -4.19 -5.08
N LEU A 52 8.54 -3.03 -4.61
CA LEU A 52 7.32 -2.94 -3.82
C LEU A 52 6.09 -3.29 -4.70
N GLY A 53 5.37 -4.34 -4.33
CA GLY A 53 4.18 -4.83 -5.03
C GLY A 53 2.93 -4.00 -4.75
N LEU A 54 3.00 -2.69 -4.98
CA LEU A 54 1.92 -1.74 -4.73
C LEU A 54 1.62 -0.93 -6.01
N PRO A 55 0.83 -1.46 -6.97
CA PRO A 55 0.65 -0.84 -8.30
C PRO A 55 0.21 0.62 -8.26
N ARG A 56 -0.55 1.02 -7.24
CA ARG A 56 -1.13 2.36 -7.07
C ARG A 56 -0.17 3.40 -6.48
N LEU A 57 1.09 3.05 -6.24
CA LEU A 57 2.05 3.94 -5.56
C LEU A 57 2.42 5.18 -6.39
N THR A 58 2.72 4.97 -7.67
CA THR A 58 3.02 6.02 -8.65
C THR A 58 2.55 5.58 -10.04
N PRO A 59 2.39 6.50 -11.00
CA PRO A 59 2.02 6.15 -12.38
C PRO A 59 2.99 5.16 -13.06
N THR A 60 4.27 5.17 -12.67
CA THR A 60 5.31 4.29 -13.21
C THR A 60 5.44 2.95 -12.47
N GLN A 61 4.77 2.78 -11.34
CA GLN A 61 4.91 1.59 -10.50
C GLN A 61 4.41 0.30 -11.19
N PRO A 62 3.30 0.29 -11.97
CA PRO A 62 2.87 -0.90 -12.69
C PRO A 62 3.94 -1.45 -13.63
N GLU A 63 4.63 -0.57 -14.36
CA GLU A 63 5.71 -0.93 -15.27
C GLU A 63 6.94 -1.49 -14.51
N ALA A 64 7.26 -0.90 -13.35
CA ALA A 64 8.32 -1.40 -12.48
C ALA A 64 8.01 -2.82 -11.98
N ILE A 65 6.77 -3.08 -11.54
CA ILE A 65 6.31 -4.42 -11.13
C ILE A 65 6.35 -5.38 -12.32
N ALA A 66 5.86 -4.97 -13.49
CA ALA A 66 5.82 -5.80 -14.70
C ALA A 66 7.22 -6.27 -15.14
N ARG A 67 8.28 -5.49 -14.90
CA ARG A 67 9.68 -5.85 -15.23
C ARG A 67 10.46 -6.51 -14.08
N ALA A 68 9.95 -6.48 -12.84
CA ALA A 68 10.70 -6.93 -11.68
C ALA A 68 10.92 -8.43 -11.61
N ALA A 69 12.16 -8.89 -11.41
CA ALA A 69 12.43 -10.30 -11.10
C ALA A 69 11.91 -10.71 -9.71
N ARG A 70 11.80 -9.74 -8.79
CA ARG A 70 11.43 -9.95 -7.38
C ARG A 70 10.48 -8.87 -6.93
N VAL A 71 9.29 -9.26 -6.46
CA VAL A 71 8.25 -8.37 -5.96
C VAL A 71 7.86 -8.80 -4.56
N THR A 72 7.74 -7.85 -3.63
CA THR A 72 7.27 -8.10 -2.26
C THR A 72 5.97 -7.34 -2.04
N VAL A 73 4.93 -8.06 -1.64
CA VAL A 73 3.59 -7.50 -1.45
C VAL A 73 3.49 -6.94 -0.02
N PRO A 74 3.20 -5.63 0.13
CA PRO A 74 3.10 -5.01 1.45
C PRO A 74 1.92 -5.55 2.28
N THR A 75 2.03 -5.43 3.60
CA THR A 75 0.88 -5.58 4.52
C THR A 75 -0.06 -4.37 4.41
N ALA A 76 -1.26 -4.46 5.01
CA ALA A 76 -2.21 -3.35 5.06
C ALA A 76 -1.60 -2.10 5.72
N ALA A 77 -0.93 -2.27 6.87
CA ALA A 77 -0.28 -1.18 7.59
C ALA A 77 0.83 -0.49 6.75
N VAL A 78 1.67 -1.29 6.09
CA VAL A 78 2.69 -0.76 5.18
C VAL A 78 2.05 0.00 4.02
N THR A 79 1.02 -0.58 3.41
CA THR A 79 0.31 0.01 2.27
C THR A 79 -0.26 1.38 2.65
N GLY A 80 -1.01 1.44 3.75
CA GLY A 80 -1.61 2.68 4.24
C GLY A 80 -0.57 3.76 4.52
N ALA A 81 0.49 3.43 5.27
CA ALA A 81 1.50 4.40 5.65
C ALA A 81 2.29 4.93 4.44
N VAL A 82 2.65 4.07 3.49
CA VAL A 82 3.39 4.48 2.27
C VAL A 82 2.51 5.35 1.36
N LEU A 83 1.23 4.99 1.17
CA LEU A 83 0.30 5.79 0.36
C LEU A 83 0.02 7.17 0.97
N LEU A 84 0.08 7.31 2.29
CA LEU A 84 -0.03 8.59 2.98
C LEU A 84 1.26 9.40 2.89
N LEU A 85 2.39 8.83 3.29
CA LEU A 85 3.61 9.60 3.55
C LEU A 85 4.37 9.97 2.29
N ARG A 86 4.46 9.06 1.30
CA ARG A 86 5.24 9.31 0.09
C ARG A 86 4.77 10.56 -0.68
N PRO A 87 3.48 10.73 -1.05
CA PRO A 87 3.05 11.93 -1.76
C PRO A 87 3.18 13.20 -0.93
N LEU A 88 2.98 13.14 0.40
CA LEU A 88 3.16 14.30 1.28
C LEU A 88 4.63 14.72 1.41
N GLN A 89 5.55 13.76 1.41
CA GLN A 89 6.99 14.04 1.34
C GLN A 89 7.38 14.66 0.00
N GLU A 90 6.93 14.07 -1.11
CA GLU A 90 7.21 14.57 -2.47
C GLU A 90 6.65 16.00 -2.66
N ALA A 91 5.54 16.34 -2.01
CA ALA A 91 4.95 17.68 -2.00
C ALA A 91 5.57 18.65 -0.96
N GLY A 92 6.56 18.21 -0.18
CA GLY A 92 7.22 19.04 0.83
C GLY A 92 6.33 19.47 2.00
N ILE A 93 5.29 18.70 2.32
CA ILE A 93 4.39 18.98 3.45
C ILE A 93 5.02 18.59 4.78
N LEU A 94 5.72 17.45 4.79
CA LEU A 94 6.34 16.91 6.00
C LEU A 94 7.58 17.72 6.40
N SER A 95 7.78 17.90 7.70
CA SER A 95 8.97 18.59 8.21
C SER A 95 10.21 17.68 8.05
N PRO A 96 11.32 18.17 7.44
CA PRO A 96 12.54 17.37 7.28
C PRO A 96 13.25 16.98 8.59
N ALA A 97 12.93 17.66 9.69
CA ALA A 97 13.43 17.32 11.03
C ALA A 97 12.27 16.93 11.97
N GLY A 98 11.07 16.75 11.40
CA GLY A 98 9.86 16.47 12.15
C GLY A 98 9.82 15.06 12.70
N VAL A 99 9.17 14.91 13.83
CA VAL A 99 8.92 13.59 14.41
C VAL A 99 7.81 12.87 13.66
N ILE A 100 7.98 11.56 13.46
CA ILE A 100 7.01 10.65 12.88
C ILE A 100 6.70 9.57 13.92
N ASP A 101 5.44 9.43 14.31
CA ASP A 101 4.97 8.38 15.21
C ASP A 101 4.02 7.45 14.44
N ILE A 102 4.31 6.15 14.45
CA ILE A 102 3.48 5.14 13.79
C ILE A 102 2.77 4.31 14.86
N THR A 103 1.50 4.04 14.62
CA THR A 103 0.71 3.07 15.38
C THR A 103 0.06 2.09 14.42
N ALA A 104 0.36 0.80 14.62
CA ALA A 104 -0.20 -0.31 13.85
C ALA A 104 -0.67 -1.43 14.80
N SER A 105 -1.54 -2.31 14.31
CA SER A 105 -1.93 -3.51 15.04
C SER A 105 -0.78 -4.53 15.07
N GLY A 106 -0.26 -4.80 16.27
CA GLY A 106 0.87 -5.70 16.50
C GLY A 106 2.26 -5.10 16.25
N GLU A 107 3.24 -5.59 17.02
CA GLU A 107 4.63 -5.10 17.00
C GLU A 107 5.32 -5.34 15.64
N ALA A 108 5.20 -6.54 15.08
CA ALA A 108 5.80 -6.88 13.78
C ALA A 108 5.30 -5.97 12.64
N ALA A 109 4.00 -5.62 12.66
CA ALA A 109 3.44 -4.72 11.66
C ALA A 109 3.98 -3.29 11.80
N ALA A 110 4.18 -2.81 13.02
CA ALA A 110 4.80 -1.50 13.27
C ALA A 110 6.24 -1.46 12.76
N ASP A 111 7.03 -2.50 13.04
CA ASP A 111 8.41 -2.63 12.59
C ASP A 111 8.53 -2.69 11.06
N ASP A 112 7.71 -3.51 10.40
CA ASP A 112 7.71 -3.62 8.94
C ASP A 112 7.26 -2.30 8.28
N THR A 113 6.30 -1.61 8.88
CA THR A 113 5.87 -0.28 8.43
C THR A 113 7.01 0.73 8.52
N ALA A 114 7.77 0.73 9.62
CA ALA A 114 8.94 1.59 9.81
C ALA A 114 10.00 1.34 8.72
N ARG A 115 10.33 0.06 8.49
CA ARG A 115 11.30 -0.36 7.48
C ARG A 115 10.86 0.06 6.07
N ALA A 116 9.57 -0.10 5.75
CA ALA A 116 9.01 0.29 4.47
C ALA A 116 9.07 1.81 4.24
N ILE A 117 8.73 2.60 5.27
CA ILE A 117 8.80 4.07 5.20
C ILE A 117 10.23 4.54 4.93
N ALA A 118 11.21 4.03 5.68
CA ALA A 118 12.61 4.38 5.49
C ALA A 118 13.08 4.10 4.06
N ARG A 119 12.61 3.00 3.45
CA ARG A 119 13.00 2.58 2.10
C ARG A 119 12.29 3.34 0.98
N HIS A 120 10.98 3.60 1.14
CA HIS A 120 10.09 3.99 0.04
C HIS A 120 9.56 5.42 0.13
N CYS A 121 9.59 6.04 1.32
CA CYS A 121 9.09 7.41 1.50
C CYS A 121 10.22 8.45 1.50
N MET A 122 11.50 8.03 1.45
CA MET A 122 12.67 8.92 1.48
C MET A 122 12.62 9.95 2.63
N LEU A 123 12.14 9.50 3.79
CA LEU A 123 12.02 10.35 4.97
C LEU A 123 13.37 10.46 5.70
N PRO A 124 13.75 11.66 6.15
CA PRO A 124 15.03 11.91 6.81
C PRO A 124 15.07 11.49 8.29
N VAL A 125 13.93 11.17 8.90
CA VAL A 125 13.80 10.83 10.32
C VAL A 125 13.22 9.44 10.48
N ALA A 126 13.83 8.62 11.34
CA ALA A 126 13.31 7.31 11.69
C ALA A 126 12.02 7.45 12.53
N PRO A 127 10.96 6.69 12.22
CA PRO A 127 9.73 6.78 12.97
C PRO A 127 9.87 6.17 14.37
N ARG A 128 9.15 6.73 15.34
CA ARG A 128 8.91 6.10 16.65
C ARG A 128 7.70 5.18 16.53
N LEU A 129 7.77 4.05 17.20
CA LEU A 129 6.82 2.96 17.03
C LEU A 129 5.98 2.78 18.28
N ALA A 130 4.68 2.63 18.06
CA ALA A 130 3.73 2.10 19.02
C ALA A 130 2.93 1.00 18.32
N HIS A 131 2.41 0.06 19.09
CA HIS A 131 1.49 -0.96 18.61
C HIS A 131 0.25 -1.00 19.48
N SER A 132 -0.86 -1.46 18.89
CA SER A 132 -2.06 -1.83 19.63
C SER A 132 -2.27 -3.34 19.55
N ASP A 133 -2.80 -3.92 20.62
CA ASP A 133 -3.29 -5.31 20.62
C ASP A 133 -4.68 -5.43 19.98
N ASP A 134 -5.32 -4.30 19.66
CA ASP A 134 -6.57 -4.27 18.93
C ASP A 134 -6.36 -4.75 17.50
N ALA A 135 -7.22 -5.65 17.02
CA ALA A 135 -7.20 -6.21 15.67
C ALA A 135 -7.69 -5.20 14.61
N SER A 136 -7.49 -3.90 14.86
CA SER A 136 -7.87 -2.82 13.97
C SER A 136 -7.10 -2.92 12.66
N GLU A 137 -7.84 -2.81 11.55
CA GLU A 137 -7.27 -2.73 10.20
C GLU A 137 -6.82 -1.30 9.83
N GLU A 138 -6.57 -0.47 10.84
CA GLU A 138 -6.16 0.92 10.69
C GLU A 138 -4.70 1.12 11.08
N VAL A 139 -3.94 1.77 10.20
CA VAL A 139 -2.63 2.34 10.54
C VAL A 139 -2.79 3.83 10.77
N THR A 140 -2.21 4.32 11.85
CA THR A 140 -2.20 5.74 12.19
C THR A 140 -0.78 6.26 12.18
N VAL A 141 -0.56 7.42 11.57
CA VAL A 141 0.73 8.10 11.54
C VAL A 141 0.56 9.54 12.00
N ARG A 142 1.26 9.93 13.06
CA ARG A 142 1.38 11.33 13.46
C ARG A 142 2.65 11.90 12.89
N VAL A 143 2.54 13.05 12.23
CA VAL A 143 3.68 13.71 11.60
C VAL A 143 3.74 15.17 11.99
N GLU A 144 4.96 15.67 12.14
CA GLU A 144 5.22 17.10 12.16
C GLU A 144 5.36 17.64 10.73
N VAL A 145 4.76 18.81 10.50
CA VAL A 145 4.70 19.44 9.18
C VAL A 145 5.44 20.78 9.17
N ALA A 146 5.95 21.17 8.00
CA ALA A 146 6.69 22.42 7.86
C ALA A 146 5.80 23.69 7.90
N GLY A 147 4.48 23.53 7.79
CA GLY A 147 3.51 24.61 7.73
C GLY A 147 2.71 24.83 9.02
N GLY A 148 1.91 25.90 9.03
CA GLY A 148 0.95 26.22 10.10
C GLY A 148 -0.50 25.92 9.67
N ASP A 149 -1.41 26.85 9.99
CA ASP A 149 -2.84 26.71 9.67
C ASP A 149 -3.10 26.38 8.20
N GLY A 150 -4.09 25.51 7.95
CA GLY A 150 -4.45 25.05 6.59
C GLY A 150 -3.55 23.94 6.03
N THR A 151 -2.53 23.47 6.76
CA THR A 151 -1.68 22.38 6.27
C THR A 151 -2.44 21.05 6.08
N ALA A 152 -3.45 20.77 6.91
CA ALA A 152 -4.31 19.60 6.73
C ALA A 152 -5.12 19.67 5.42
N GLU A 153 -5.62 20.86 5.05
CA GLU A 153 -6.34 21.10 3.79
C GLU A 153 -5.46 20.84 2.58
N ARG A 154 -4.25 21.41 2.60
CA ARG A 154 -3.24 21.21 1.57
C ARG A 154 -2.84 19.74 1.44
N ALA A 155 -2.65 19.05 2.56
CA ALA A 155 -2.32 17.62 2.57
C ALA A 155 -3.43 16.79 1.93
N ARG A 156 -4.71 17.07 2.23
CA ARG A 156 -5.84 16.41 1.55
C ARG A 156 -5.86 16.69 0.06
N ALA A 157 -5.64 17.95 -0.34
CA ALA A 157 -5.59 18.32 -1.76
C ALA A 157 -4.48 17.55 -2.53
N VAL A 158 -3.29 17.43 -1.94
CA VAL A 158 -2.18 16.65 -2.51
C VAL A 158 -2.54 15.17 -2.69
N LEU A 159 -3.18 14.56 -1.68
CA LEU A 159 -3.61 13.16 -1.78
C LEU A 159 -4.72 12.99 -2.82
N ALA A 160 -5.69 13.91 -2.86
CA ALA A 160 -6.79 13.89 -3.81
C ALA A 160 -6.29 14.01 -5.25
N GLU A 161 -5.34 14.92 -5.51
CA GLU A 161 -4.71 15.08 -6.83
C GLU A 161 -3.87 13.83 -7.20
N ARG A 162 -3.06 13.31 -6.26
CA ARG A 162 -2.23 12.12 -6.50
C ARG A 162 -3.05 10.90 -6.91
N TYR A 163 -4.21 10.72 -6.28
CA TYR A 163 -5.03 9.52 -6.42
C TYR A 163 -6.34 9.77 -7.19
N GLN A 164 -6.45 10.88 -7.94
CA GLN A 164 -7.66 11.25 -8.69
C GLN A 164 -8.13 10.20 -9.71
N HIS A 165 -7.23 9.33 -10.17
CA HIS A 165 -7.51 8.25 -11.11
C HIS A 165 -7.49 6.86 -10.47
N ALA A 166 -7.33 6.78 -9.13
CA ALA A 166 -7.30 5.51 -8.42
C ALA A 166 -8.70 5.18 -7.89
N ASN A 167 -9.46 4.36 -8.62
CA ASN A 167 -10.85 4.00 -8.31
C ASN A 167 -11.06 3.42 -6.89
N HIS A 168 -10.02 2.79 -6.33
CA HIS A 168 -10.07 2.09 -5.05
C HIS A 168 -9.59 2.94 -3.87
N ILE A 169 -9.00 4.12 -4.10
CA ILE A 169 -8.49 5.00 -3.04
C ILE A 169 -9.50 6.12 -2.81
N ARG A 170 -9.93 6.30 -1.57
CA ARG A 170 -10.78 7.42 -1.16
C ARG A 170 -10.12 8.25 -0.09
N ILE A 171 -10.14 9.57 -0.30
CA ILE A 171 -9.67 10.54 0.70
C ILE A 171 -10.87 10.97 1.54
N GLY A 172 -10.87 10.60 2.82
CA GLY A 172 -11.92 10.90 3.77
C GLY A 172 -12.05 12.39 4.07
N ALA A 173 -13.26 12.80 4.42
CA ALA A 173 -13.54 14.15 4.89
C ALA A 173 -12.89 14.41 6.26
N PRO A 174 -12.57 15.66 6.61
CA PRO A 174 -12.00 16.00 7.93
C PRO A 174 -12.89 15.48 9.08
N GLY A 175 -12.25 14.93 10.11
CA GLY A 175 -12.90 14.39 11.31
C GLY A 175 -13.57 13.03 11.12
N ARG A 176 -13.36 12.38 9.96
CA ARG A 176 -13.84 11.02 9.69
C ARG A 176 -12.78 10.23 8.91
N SER A 177 -12.17 9.25 9.56
CA SER A 177 -11.67 8.07 8.84
C SER A 177 -12.90 7.42 8.20
N GLU A 178 -12.99 7.37 6.87
CA GLU A 178 -14.05 6.57 6.25
C GLU A 178 -13.75 5.11 6.57
N ALA A 179 -14.33 4.59 7.66
CA ALA A 179 -14.38 3.17 7.96
C ALA A 179 -15.02 2.45 6.76
N GLY A 180 -14.16 1.94 5.88
CA GLY A 180 -14.52 1.57 4.53
C GLY A 180 -14.17 0.15 4.15
N ALA A 181 -13.24 -0.47 4.88
CA ALA A 181 -12.78 -1.83 4.62
C ALA A 181 -13.93 -2.85 4.74
N ALA A 182 -14.87 -2.62 5.66
CA ALA A 182 -15.98 -3.55 5.91
C ALA A 182 -17.01 -3.65 4.77
N ALA A 183 -17.09 -2.66 3.87
CA ALA A 183 -18.08 -2.62 2.79
C ALA A 183 -17.51 -3.01 1.41
N ASP A 184 -16.21 -2.81 1.22
CA ASP A 184 -15.50 -3.12 -0.02
C ASP A 184 -14.04 -3.48 0.34
N PRO A 185 -13.64 -4.76 0.23
CA PRO A 185 -12.33 -5.24 0.68
C PRO A 185 -11.18 -4.66 -0.15
N ASP A 186 -11.45 -4.16 -1.36
CA ASP A 186 -10.45 -3.53 -2.21
C ASP A 186 -10.31 -2.03 -1.94
N ARG A 187 -11.21 -1.45 -1.12
CA ARG A 187 -11.25 -0.01 -0.86
C ARG A 187 -10.21 0.38 0.18
N ILE A 188 -9.43 1.40 -0.16
CA ILE A 188 -8.43 2.03 0.70
C ILE A 188 -8.97 3.40 1.11
N GLY A 189 -9.34 3.54 2.39
CA GLY A 189 -9.68 4.84 2.98
C GLY A 189 -8.43 5.51 3.53
N LEU A 190 -8.12 6.72 3.07
CA LEU A 190 -7.04 7.55 3.61
C LEU A 190 -7.65 8.81 4.23
N ALA A 191 -7.21 9.22 5.41
CA ALA A 191 -7.68 10.43 6.07
C ALA A 191 -6.53 11.30 6.57
N VAL A 192 -6.80 12.60 6.62
CA VAL A 192 -5.87 13.61 7.14
C VAL A 192 -6.63 14.57 8.03
N ASP A 193 -6.29 14.52 9.31
CA ASP A 193 -6.87 15.34 10.36
C ASP A 193 -5.84 16.31 10.93
N PRO A 194 -6.27 17.52 11.34
CA PRO A 194 -5.43 18.41 12.12
C PRO A 194 -5.06 17.71 13.44
N GLY A 195 -3.78 17.81 13.82
CA GLY A 195 -3.30 17.32 15.11
C GLY A 195 -3.63 18.26 16.26
N SER A 196 -3.14 17.93 17.46
CA SER A 196 -3.29 18.77 18.66
C SER A 196 -2.60 20.14 18.57
N SER A 197 -1.84 20.40 17.50
CA SER A 197 -1.21 21.69 17.20
C SER A 197 -1.21 21.96 15.69
N PRO A 198 -1.08 23.23 15.25
CA PRO A 198 -1.04 23.58 13.83
C PRO A 198 0.11 22.95 13.03
N GLN A 199 1.17 22.52 13.73
CA GLN A 199 2.36 21.90 13.15
C GLN A 199 2.31 20.36 13.17
N ARG A 200 1.16 19.77 13.53
CA ARG A 200 0.98 18.33 13.57
C ARG A 200 -0.21 17.90 12.74
N LEU A 201 -0.06 16.78 12.05
CA LEU A 201 -1.15 16.08 11.39
C LEU A 201 -1.32 14.69 12.00
N LEU A 202 -2.56 14.24 12.01
CA LEU A 202 -2.94 12.85 12.22
C LEU A 202 -3.35 12.28 10.86
N LEU A 203 -2.61 11.29 10.39
CA LEU A 203 -2.90 10.57 9.16
C LEU A 203 -3.42 9.19 9.55
N SER A 204 -4.47 8.72 8.89
CA SER A 204 -4.92 7.34 9.08
C SER A 204 -5.27 6.67 7.77
N ALA A 205 -5.13 5.35 7.74
CA ALA A 205 -5.51 4.55 6.60
C ALA A 205 -6.21 3.27 7.06
N SER A 206 -7.37 2.99 6.47
CA SER A 206 -8.18 1.78 6.69
C SER A 206 -8.24 0.98 5.40
N LEU A 207 -7.83 -0.29 5.46
CA LEU A 207 -7.78 -1.22 4.34
C LEU A 207 -8.24 -2.60 4.80
N GLY A 208 -8.85 -3.38 3.91
CA GLY A 208 -9.13 -4.79 4.21
C GLY A 208 -7.86 -5.59 4.50
N THR A 209 -8.00 -6.63 5.32
CA THR A 209 -6.91 -7.57 5.66
C THR A 209 -6.53 -8.52 4.52
N ASP A 210 -7.38 -8.65 3.50
CA ASP A 210 -7.15 -9.56 2.37
C ASP A 210 -6.09 -9.00 1.40
N ARG A 211 -4.95 -9.68 1.33
CA ARG A 211 -3.83 -9.34 0.42
C ARG A 211 -3.94 -10.01 -0.95
N THR A 212 -4.90 -10.93 -1.12
CA THR A 212 -5.07 -11.76 -2.31
C THR A 212 -5.21 -10.91 -3.57
N ASN A 213 -6.03 -9.86 -3.51
CA ASN A 213 -6.25 -8.98 -4.66
C ASN A 213 -4.99 -8.21 -5.07
N THR A 214 -4.18 -7.78 -4.10
CA THR A 214 -2.88 -7.14 -4.42
C THR A 214 -1.91 -8.15 -5.05
N VAL A 215 -1.88 -9.39 -4.55
CA VAL A 215 -1.07 -10.45 -5.18
C VAL A 215 -1.56 -10.74 -6.61
N ILE A 216 -2.88 -10.84 -6.82
CA ILE A 216 -3.48 -11.05 -8.15
C ILE A 216 -3.07 -9.91 -9.10
N GLN A 217 -3.19 -8.65 -8.69
CA GLN A 217 -2.80 -7.51 -9.51
C GLN A 217 -1.30 -7.53 -9.85
N VAL A 218 -0.44 -7.86 -8.88
CA VAL A 218 0.99 -8.05 -9.12
C VAL A 218 1.23 -9.16 -10.16
N LEU A 219 0.58 -10.31 -10.01
CA LEU A 219 0.72 -11.42 -10.96
C LEU A 219 0.22 -11.03 -12.36
N THR A 220 -0.93 -10.36 -12.47
CA THR A 220 -1.48 -9.84 -13.72
C THR A 220 -0.46 -8.96 -14.44
N LEU A 221 0.17 -8.01 -13.74
CA LEU A 221 1.22 -7.15 -14.29
C LEU A 221 2.47 -7.94 -14.68
N MET A 222 2.91 -8.87 -13.84
CA MET A 222 4.11 -9.68 -14.11
C MET A 222 3.92 -10.66 -15.28
N LEU A 223 2.69 -11.10 -15.54
CA LEU A 223 2.36 -12.03 -16.61
C LEU A 223 1.91 -11.31 -17.89
N GLY A 224 1.77 -9.98 -17.86
CA GLY A 224 1.28 -9.18 -18.99
C GLY A 224 -0.18 -9.51 -19.33
N LEU A 225 -0.97 -9.88 -18.34
CA LEU A 225 -2.40 -10.13 -18.49
C LEU A 225 -3.15 -8.81 -18.47
N GLU A 226 -4.22 -8.70 -19.27
CA GLU A 226 -5.08 -7.52 -19.26
C GLU A 226 -5.72 -7.37 -17.88
N THR A 227 -5.57 -6.19 -17.27
CA THR A 227 -6.32 -5.80 -16.07
C THR A 227 -7.75 -5.51 -16.51
N ALA A 228 -8.73 -6.16 -15.87
CA ALA A 228 -10.15 -6.03 -16.23
C ALA A 228 -10.77 -4.64 -16.01
N ASP A 229 -9.98 -3.59 -15.79
CA ASP A 229 -10.44 -2.23 -15.43
C ASP A 229 -10.12 -1.16 -16.49
N GLU A 230 -9.73 -1.56 -17.72
CA GLU A 230 -9.47 -0.62 -18.82
C GLU A 230 -10.22 -1.00 -20.12
N ALA A 231 -11.48 -1.41 -20.02
CA ALA A 231 -12.38 -1.21 -21.14
C ALA A 231 -12.73 0.29 -21.17
N PRO A 232 -12.40 1.05 -22.24
CA PRO A 232 -13.01 2.37 -22.38
C PRO A 232 -14.52 2.15 -22.35
N LEU A 233 -15.22 2.91 -21.51
CA LEU A 233 -16.66 3.10 -21.65
C LEU A 233 -16.86 3.61 -23.07
N ILE A 234 -17.17 2.70 -23.99
CA ILE A 234 -17.74 3.04 -25.28
C ILE A 234 -19.01 3.77 -24.87
N GLU A 235 -19.02 5.10 -25.04
CA GLU A 235 -20.23 5.88 -25.02
C GLU A 235 -21.20 5.12 -25.93
N GLN A 236 -22.20 4.48 -25.32
CA GLN A 236 -23.37 4.10 -26.07
C GLN A 236 -23.97 5.42 -26.51
N THR A 237 -23.58 5.85 -27.70
CA THR A 237 -24.34 6.82 -28.46
C THR A 237 -25.67 6.14 -28.70
N ASP A 238 -26.64 6.46 -27.83
CA ASP A 238 -28.06 6.28 -28.12
C ASP A 238 -28.32 7.09 -29.39
N ASP A 239 -28.22 6.42 -30.53
CA ASP A 239 -28.67 6.94 -31.82
C ASP A 239 -29.98 6.23 -32.16
N GLN A 240 -31.05 6.99 -31.91
CA GLN A 240 -32.41 6.99 -32.49
C GLN A 240 -33.09 5.67 -32.91
#